data_AF-A0A2S5AEY9-F1
#
_entry.id   AF-A0A2S5AEY9-F1
#
_cell.length_a   1.000
_cell.length_b   1.000
_cell.length_c   1.000
_cell.angle_alpha   90.00
_cell.angle_beta   90.00
_cell.angle_gamma   90.00
#
_symmetry.space_group_name_H-M   'P 1'
#
loop_
_entity.id
_entity.type
_entity.pdbx_description
1 polymer ?
#
loop_
_entity_poly.entity_id
_entity_poly.type
_entity_poly.pdbx_seq_one_letter_code
_entity_poly.pdbx_strand_id
1 'polypeptide(L)'
;MKLKIKLFVSFLFITLSILFSSCETDIKEETTNTQQAVGGKIKYVTIEDVPFLMPSVQKFRAKANVKGVTARVAASQELDLQNIIEYDDAGGNDSYSIPIIDNSSGGDDYYFENFNIITDGVSYESFILRYNPTNDSQAVDFGNFTGEMEFFSEINKPVGKITFENSTARMVEPAISTGGFEGSGGSIDRCRCSFIDRLFDKFINILNSIGNAISGLASAVGNISLSSASQGDPNNTGYVLAITPLDMGSSSGNTGSDFGSGGGGGDYSIKVVPNVPKLFYPVSQGKEALILNQLGFDDSTILPWLQNPINKTFVDQIYFSIYEEDNVEIRNFARETIESLKMNPTTFTSITPFLIEKNIDFINLDPCSKSVFQKIKKATVCDIAQVLAKLDANNSIYTTTIRSEVPPSGQQPGQTIRNAKNNYTIYISTDYTDKTKLFIAATMFHEIVHAYFMTLYDDYYNSSPPNLNSYNDFAVLFNYYVTLKHPTSINPADVHHQQMAADYVDAIARSLQEFQTNSPISDANPLKQEYKDLAWFGLKDAPVFDVTYPIGNPNRQRILNRGACEQTGHPVGAGTPDEQTPLGQPCNF
;
A
#
# COMPACT_ATOMS: atom_id res chain seq x y z
N MET A 1 -43.79 18.11 48.24
CA MET A 1 -43.21 16.89 47.64
C MET A 1 -44.12 16.26 46.57
N LYS A 2 -45.41 16.01 46.85
CA LYS A 2 -46.36 15.41 45.89
C LYS A 2 -46.55 16.18 44.55
N LEU A 3 -46.39 17.50 44.55
CA LEU A 3 -46.51 18.32 43.33
C LEU A 3 -45.30 18.21 42.39
N LYS A 4 -44.08 18.03 42.95
CA LYS A 4 -42.84 17.89 42.16
C LYS A 4 -42.73 16.52 41.49
N ILE A 5 -43.25 15.47 42.13
CA ILE A 5 -43.29 14.11 41.56
C ILE A 5 -44.30 14.04 40.40
N LYS A 6 -45.46 14.70 40.52
CA LYS A 6 -46.40 14.78 39.39
C LYS A 6 -45.81 15.54 38.19
N LEU A 7 -45.08 16.63 38.43
CA LEU A 7 -44.46 17.40 37.35
C LEU A 7 -43.34 16.60 36.65
N PHE A 8 -42.54 15.85 37.41
CA PHE A 8 -41.46 15.02 36.86
C PHE A 8 -41.99 13.82 36.07
N VAL A 9 -43.05 13.16 36.55
CA VAL A 9 -43.69 12.05 35.84
C VAL A 9 -44.39 12.53 34.57
N SER A 10 -45.07 13.68 34.60
CA SER A 10 -45.62 14.30 33.38
C SER A 10 -44.55 14.68 32.37
N PHE A 11 -43.39 15.19 32.82
CA PHE A 11 -42.28 15.51 31.93
C PHE A 11 -41.68 14.25 31.30
N LEU A 12 -41.49 13.18 32.09
CA LEU A 12 -40.98 11.89 31.62
C LEU A 12 -41.88 11.27 30.55
N PHE A 13 -43.21 11.31 30.73
CA PHE A 13 -44.17 10.82 29.74
C PHE A 13 -44.22 11.69 28.47
N ILE A 14 -44.03 13.01 28.56
CA ILE A 14 -43.95 13.88 27.39
C ILE A 14 -42.67 13.61 26.58
N THR A 15 -41.51 13.43 27.24
CA THR A 15 -40.26 13.03 26.55
C THR A 15 -40.34 11.63 25.95
N LEU A 16 -41.00 10.67 26.61
CA LEU A 16 -41.19 9.33 26.07
C LEU A 16 -42.12 9.34 24.86
N SER A 17 -43.21 10.13 24.89
CA SER A 17 -44.11 10.29 23.74
C SER A 17 -43.46 11.00 22.56
N ILE A 18 -42.53 11.95 22.79
CA ILE A 18 -41.75 12.59 21.71
C ILE A 18 -40.74 11.60 21.11
N LEU A 19 -40.13 10.73 21.92
CA LEU A 19 -39.23 9.67 21.44
C LEU A 19 -39.96 8.58 20.64
N PHE A 20 -41.21 8.25 20.99
CA PHE A 20 -42.03 7.28 20.24
C PHE A 20 -42.72 7.89 19.00
N SER A 21 -43.11 9.17 19.01
CA SER A 21 -43.58 9.84 17.79
C SER A 21 -42.46 10.10 16.78
N SER A 22 -41.21 10.28 17.22
CA SER A 22 -40.07 10.44 16.31
C SER A 22 -39.71 9.17 15.53
N CYS A 23 -40.09 7.99 16.03
CA CYS A 23 -39.84 6.73 15.31
C CYS A 23 -40.96 6.36 14.33
N GLU A 24 -42.16 6.96 14.43
CA GLU A 24 -43.31 6.58 13.59
C GLU A 24 -43.41 7.41 12.30
N THR A 25 -42.79 8.59 12.26
CA THR A 25 -42.66 9.42 11.04
C THR A 25 -41.58 8.91 10.10
N ASP A 26 -40.47 8.38 10.62
CA ASP A 26 -39.36 7.86 9.78
C ASP A 26 -39.72 6.52 9.09
N ILE A 27 -40.58 5.71 9.72
CA ILE A 27 -41.06 4.44 9.13
C ILE A 27 -42.02 4.68 7.94
N LYS A 28 -42.74 5.80 7.90
CA LYS A 28 -43.69 6.11 6.80
C LYS A 28 -43.05 6.86 5.64
N GLU A 29 -41.95 7.59 5.85
CA GLU A 29 -41.18 8.17 4.73
C GLU A 29 -40.25 7.16 4.06
N GLU A 30 -39.77 6.13 4.77
CA GLU A 30 -38.95 5.06 4.17
C GLU A 30 -39.73 4.04 3.34
N THR A 31 -41.06 3.93 3.50
CA THR A 31 -41.84 2.97 2.68
C THR A 31 -42.15 3.49 1.26
N THR A 32 -41.75 4.72 0.92
CA THR A 32 -41.97 5.31 -0.42
C THR A 32 -40.71 5.50 -1.26
N ASN A 33 -39.51 5.29 -0.70
CA ASN A 33 -38.29 5.19 -1.50
C ASN A 33 -38.05 3.73 -1.90
N THR A 34 -38.87 3.26 -2.84
CA THR A 34 -38.53 2.06 -3.62
C THR A 34 -37.22 2.37 -4.35
N GLN A 35 -36.11 1.87 -3.81
CA GLN A 35 -34.76 2.06 -4.32
C GLN A 35 -34.70 1.84 -5.83
N GLN A 36 -34.35 2.92 -6.53
CA GLN A 36 -34.01 2.92 -7.94
C GLN A 36 -32.66 2.21 -8.06
N ALA A 37 -32.62 1.06 -8.73
CA ALA A 37 -31.37 0.38 -9.03
C ALA A 37 -30.49 1.34 -9.84
N VAL A 38 -29.25 1.56 -9.40
CA VAL A 38 -28.31 2.34 -10.20
C VAL A 38 -27.81 1.41 -11.30
N GLY A 39 -28.43 1.49 -12.48
CA GLY A 39 -28.04 0.71 -13.64
C GLY A 39 -26.69 1.18 -14.16
N GLY A 40 -25.70 0.29 -14.18
CA GLY A 40 -24.50 0.48 -15.00
C GLY A 40 -24.82 0.33 -16.49
N LYS A 41 -23.93 0.83 -17.34
CA LYS A 41 -24.09 0.77 -18.81
C LYS A 41 -23.14 -0.26 -19.38
N ILE A 42 -23.68 -1.19 -20.17
CA ILE A 42 -22.87 -2.13 -20.96
C ILE A 42 -22.64 -1.49 -22.34
N LYS A 43 -21.39 -1.52 -22.81
CA LYS A 43 -21.01 -1.13 -24.16
C LYS A 43 -20.15 -2.21 -24.79
N TYR A 44 -20.26 -2.36 -26.09
CA TYR A 44 -19.30 -3.14 -26.88
C TYR A 44 -18.29 -2.16 -27.47
N VAL A 45 -17.02 -2.43 -27.21
CA VAL A 45 -15.89 -1.59 -27.64
C VAL A 45 -14.85 -2.48 -28.34
N THR A 46 -14.05 -1.89 -29.21
CA THR A 46 -12.89 -2.54 -29.81
C THR A 46 -11.63 -2.18 -29.03
N ILE A 47 -10.52 -2.90 -29.24
CA ILE A 47 -9.24 -2.52 -28.64
C ILE A 47 -8.75 -1.12 -29.08
N GLU A 48 -9.25 -0.61 -30.20
CA GLU A 48 -8.95 0.73 -30.71
C GLU A 48 -9.70 1.82 -29.92
N ASP A 49 -10.88 1.49 -29.38
CA ASP A 49 -11.66 2.36 -28.49
C ASP A 49 -11.08 2.40 -27.07
N VAL A 50 -10.41 1.33 -26.64
CA VAL A 50 -9.77 1.20 -25.31
C VAL A 50 -8.27 0.84 -25.42
N PRO A 51 -7.45 1.67 -26.08
CA PRO A 51 -6.05 1.34 -26.40
C PRO A 51 -5.16 1.18 -25.16
N PHE A 52 -5.58 1.72 -24.01
CA PHE A 52 -4.89 1.56 -22.74
C PHE A 52 -4.88 0.11 -22.23
N LEU A 53 -5.77 -0.77 -22.73
CA LEU A 53 -5.75 -2.20 -22.40
C LEU A 53 -4.63 -2.97 -23.13
N MET A 54 -4.01 -2.37 -24.16
CA MET A 54 -3.02 -3.03 -25.01
C MET A 54 -1.82 -3.62 -24.25
N PRO A 55 -1.22 -2.96 -23.22
CA PRO A 55 -0.14 -3.56 -22.44
C PRO A 55 -0.56 -4.86 -21.74
N SER A 56 -1.78 -4.92 -21.18
CA SER A 56 -2.31 -6.12 -20.53
C SER A 56 -2.58 -7.23 -21.54
N VAL A 57 -3.13 -6.89 -22.72
CA VAL A 57 -3.32 -7.81 -23.85
C VAL A 57 -1.99 -8.38 -24.35
N GLN A 58 -0.96 -7.54 -24.50
CA GLN A 58 0.37 -7.97 -24.91
C GLN A 58 1.04 -8.87 -23.86
N LYS A 59 0.89 -8.53 -22.57
CA LYS A 59 1.39 -9.33 -21.45
C LYS A 59 0.74 -10.72 -21.42
N PHE A 60 -0.57 -10.80 -21.63
CA PHE A 60 -1.30 -12.06 -21.78
C PHE A 60 -0.73 -12.90 -22.95
N ARG A 61 -0.62 -12.30 -24.15
CA ARG A 61 -0.07 -12.97 -25.36
C ARG A 61 1.38 -13.44 -25.19
N ALA A 62 2.23 -12.63 -24.55
CA ALA A 62 3.63 -12.99 -24.32
C ALA A 62 3.75 -14.21 -23.38
N LYS A 63 2.86 -14.32 -22.39
CA LYS A 63 2.85 -15.42 -21.42
C LYS A 63 2.20 -16.70 -21.95
N ALA A 64 1.17 -16.60 -22.79
CA ALA A 64 0.55 -17.74 -23.45
C ALA A 64 1.55 -18.55 -24.31
N ASN A 65 2.63 -17.91 -24.78
CA ASN A 65 3.68 -18.53 -25.57
C ASN A 65 4.79 -19.24 -24.75
N VAL A 66 4.70 -19.29 -23.42
CA VAL A 66 5.71 -19.91 -22.55
C VAL A 66 5.49 -21.43 -22.47
N LYS A 67 6.41 -22.22 -23.06
CA LYS A 67 6.42 -23.69 -22.97
C LYS A 67 6.45 -24.16 -21.51
N GLY A 68 5.45 -24.95 -21.09
CA GLY A 68 5.44 -25.62 -19.78
C GLY A 68 4.21 -25.32 -18.91
N VAL A 69 3.29 -24.45 -19.34
CA VAL A 69 1.98 -24.29 -18.70
C VAL A 69 1.11 -25.52 -19.04
N THR A 70 0.66 -26.23 -18.01
CA THR A 70 0.00 -27.54 -18.15
C THR A 70 -1.36 -27.47 -18.88
N ALA A 71 -1.42 -28.19 -20.02
CA ALA A 71 -2.48 -29.09 -20.51
C ALA A 71 -3.81 -28.60 -21.13
N ARG A 72 -4.18 -27.32 -21.16
CA ARG A 72 -5.36 -26.92 -22.00
C ARG A 72 -5.30 -25.56 -22.70
N VAL A 73 -4.26 -24.76 -22.51
CA VAL A 73 -4.05 -23.56 -23.32
C VAL A 73 -3.52 -24.02 -24.67
N ALA A 74 -4.42 -24.33 -25.60
CA ALA A 74 -4.05 -24.62 -26.98
C ALA A 74 -3.29 -23.41 -27.53
N ALA A 75 -2.27 -23.66 -28.36
CA ALA A 75 -1.45 -22.62 -28.99
C ALA A 75 -2.23 -21.70 -29.97
N SER A 76 -3.56 -21.73 -29.94
CA SER A 76 -4.51 -21.06 -30.84
C SER A 76 -5.56 -20.21 -30.14
N GLN A 77 -5.42 -19.96 -28.83
CA GLN A 77 -6.33 -19.03 -28.13
C GLN A 77 -6.06 -17.59 -28.59
N GLU A 78 -7.06 -16.99 -29.22
CA GLU A 78 -7.02 -15.58 -29.67
C GLU A 78 -7.99 -14.75 -28.84
N LEU A 79 -7.52 -13.60 -28.34
CA LEU A 79 -8.40 -12.62 -27.72
C LEU A 79 -9.26 -11.94 -28.80
N ASP A 80 -10.58 -11.92 -28.61
CA ASP A 80 -11.50 -11.16 -29.45
C ASP A 80 -11.39 -9.67 -29.15
N LEU A 81 -10.44 -9.02 -29.81
CA LEU A 81 -10.19 -7.59 -29.66
C LEU A 81 -11.22 -6.71 -30.37
N GLN A 82 -12.22 -7.29 -31.05
CA GLN A 82 -13.30 -6.58 -31.73
C GLN A 82 -14.59 -6.55 -30.90
N ASN A 83 -14.76 -7.49 -29.95
CA ASN A 83 -15.96 -7.61 -29.13
C ASN A 83 -15.65 -7.52 -27.63
N ILE A 84 -14.98 -6.45 -27.20
CA ILE A 84 -14.70 -6.21 -25.78
C ILE A 84 -15.97 -5.67 -25.12
N ILE A 85 -16.38 -6.28 -24.01
CA ILE A 85 -17.48 -5.77 -23.20
C ILE A 85 -16.91 -4.77 -22.21
N GLU A 86 -17.28 -3.50 -22.34
CA GLU A 86 -17.09 -2.49 -21.30
C GLU A 86 -18.34 -2.44 -20.43
N TYR A 87 -18.15 -2.50 -19.12
CA TYR A 87 -19.18 -2.17 -18.16
C TYR A 87 -18.76 -0.93 -17.37
N ASP A 88 -19.56 0.12 -17.46
CA ASP A 88 -19.43 1.36 -16.71
C ASP A 88 -20.38 1.31 -15.50
N ASP A 89 -19.80 1.29 -14.30
CA ASP A 89 -20.56 1.19 -13.07
C ASP A 89 -21.14 2.53 -12.58
N ALA A 90 -22.09 2.43 -11.67
CA ALA A 90 -22.74 3.57 -11.03
C ALA A 90 -21.79 4.60 -10.39
N GLY A 91 -20.59 4.17 -10.01
CA GLY A 91 -19.55 4.99 -9.40
C GLY A 91 -18.43 5.38 -10.34
N GLY A 92 -18.58 5.16 -11.65
CA GLY A 92 -17.60 5.52 -12.67
C GLY A 92 -16.35 4.64 -12.69
N ASN A 93 -16.44 3.40 -12.21
CA ASN A 93 -15.41 2.41 -12.47
C ASN A 93 -15.78 1.60 -13.71
N ASP A 94 -14.79 1.39 -14.58
CA ASP A 94 -14.95 0.58 -15.77
C ASP A 94 -14.39 -0.83 -15.54
N SER A 95 -15.06 -1.82 -16.11
CA SER A 95 -14.50 -3.15 -16.26
C SER A 95 -14.62 -3.64 -17.70
N TYR A 96 -13.65 -4.45 -18.10
CA TYR A 96 -13.49 -4.92 -19.46
C TYR A 96 -13.43 -6.44 -19.46
N SER A 97 -14.26 -7.07 -20.28
CA SER A 97 -14.24 -8.53 -20.50
C SER A 97 -13.94 -8.78 -21.96
N ILE A 98 -12.82 -9.44 -22.22
CA ILE A 98 -12.33 -9.77 -23.56
C ILE A 98 -12.53 -11.27 -23.78
N PRO A 99 -13.38 -11.69 -24.73
CA PRO A 99 -13.59 -13.10 -25.03
C PRO A 99 -12.29 -13.76 -25.49
N ILE A 100 -12.03 -14.98 -25.02
CA ILE A 100 -10.95 -15.84 -25.52
C ILE A 100 -11.59 -16.82 -26.50
N ILE A 101 -11.32 -16.62 -27.80
CA ILE A 101 -11.78 -17.48 -28.87
C ILE A 101 -10.86 -18.71 -28.92
N ASP A 102 -11.44 -19.88 -28.74
CA ASP A 102 -10.76 -21.14 -28.99
C ASP A 102 -11.05 -21.63 -30.40
N ASN A 103 -10.05 -21.52 -31.29
CA ASN A 103 -10.14 -22.02 -32.65
C ASN A 103 -10.02 -23.57 -32.74
N SER A 104 -9.84 -24.26 -31.61
CA SER A 104 -9.68 -25.71 -31.59
C SER A 104 -11.03 -26.44 -31.48
N SER A 105 -11.47 -27.00 -32.61
CA SER A 105 -12.58 -27.96 -32.82
C SER A 105 -14.03 -27.47 -32.66
N GLY A 106 -14.75 -27.45 -33.79
CA GLY A 106 -16.17 -27.10 -33.88
C GLY A 106 -17.11 -28.15 -33.28
N GLY A 107 -17.29 -28.14 -31.96
CA GLY A 107 -18.28 -28.97 -31.29
C GLY A 107 -18.71 -28.56 -29.89
N ASP A 108 -17.94 -27.72 -29.18
CA ASP A 108 -18.16 -27.49 -27.75
C ASP A 108 -18.67 -26.06 -27.48
N ASP A 109 -19.88 -25.73 -27.93
CA ASP A 109 -20.61 -24.46 -27.68
C ASP A 109 -20.98 -24.22 -26.19
N TYR A 110 -20.38 -24.98 -25.27
CA TYR A 110 -20.87 -25.16 -23.91
C TYR A 110 -19.98 -24.54 -22.83
N TYR A 111 -18.78 -24.06 -23.18
CA TYR A 111 -17.89 -23.33 -22.27
C TYR A 111 -17.59 -21.92 -22.79
N PHE A 112 -17.27 -20.99 -21.89
CA PHE A 112 -16.71 -19.69 -22.25
C PHE A 112 -15.48 -19.40 -21.39
N GLU A 113 -14.54 -18.65 -21.97
CA GLU A 113 -13.34 -18.19 -21.30
C GLU A 113 -13.14 -16.71 -21.61
N ASN A 114 -13.05 -15.87 -20.58
CA ASN A 114 -12.94 -14.42 -20.73
C ASN A 114 -11.72 -13.89 -19.97
N PHE A 115 -10.94 -13.03 -20.61
CA PHE A 115 -9.91 -12.24 -19.97
C PHE A 115 -10.53 -10.94 -19.43
N ASN A 116 -10.62 -10.85 -18.11
CA ASN A 116 -11.25 -9.72 -17.42
C ASN A 116 -10.18 -8.75 -16.95
N ILE A 117 -10.44 -7.45 -17.10
CA ILE A 117 -9.60 -6.34 -16.63
C ILE A 117 -10.49 -5.37 -15.86
N ILE A 118 -10.12 -5.06 -14.62
CA ILE A 118 -10.84 -4.12 -13.76
C ILE A 118 -9.93 -2.91 -13.53
N THR A 119 -10.48 -1.70 -13.61
CA THR A 119 -9.77 -0.45 -13.28
C THR A 119 -10.42 0.28 -12.12
N ASP A 120 -9.60 0.83 -11.22
CA ASP A 120 -10.01 1.77 -10.17
C ASP A 120 -9.65 3.23 -10.52
N GLY A 121 -9.28 3.48 -11.78
CA GLY A 121 -8.80 4.77 -12.27
C GLY A 121 -7.30 5.03 -12.05
N VAL A 122 -6.61 4.21 -11.25
CA VAL A 122 -5.17 4.35 -10.94
C VAL A 122 -4.37 3.13 -11.38
N SER A 123 -4.98 1.94 -11.33
CA SER A 123 -4.34 0.66 -11.61
C SER A 123 -5.28 -0.29 -12.35
N TYR A 124 -4.68 -1.29 -13.01
CA TYR A 124 -5.41 -2.35 -13.70
C TYR A 124 -5.09 -3.70 -13.07
N GLU A 125 -6.12 -4.48 -12.81
CA GLU A 125 -5.99 -5.88 -12.40
C GLU A 125 -6.61 -6.78 -13.45
N SER A 126 -6.00 -7.93 -13.75
CA SER A 126 -6.50 -8.83 -14.78
C SER A 126 -6.45 -10.30 -14.40
N PHE A 127 -7.45 -11.07 -14.84
CA PHE A 127 -7.61 -12.49 -14.57
C PHE A 127 -8.40 -13.19 -15.68
N ILE A 128 -8.29 -14.51 -15.76
CA ILE A 128 -9.06 -15.34 -16.69
C ILE A 128 -10.20 -15.99 -15.91
N LEU A 129 -11.40 -15.90 -16.46
CA LEU A 129 -12.58 -16.58 -15.97
C LEU A 129 -12.94 -17.68 -16.96
N ARG A 130 -12.97 -18.93 -16.53
CA ARG A 130 -13.39 -20.08 -17.33
C ARG A 130 -14.63 -20.71 -16.71
N TYR A 131 -15.63 -21.00 -17.52
CA TYR A 131 -16.79 -21.77 -17.09
C TYR A 131 -16.84 -23.13 -17.78
N ASN A 132 -16.87 -24.20 -17.00
CA ASN A 132 -17.02 -25.58 -17.46
C ASN A 132 -18.42 -26.09 -17.03
N PRO A 133 -19.37 -26.36 -17.94
CA PRO A 133 -20.67 -26.91 -17.56
C PRO A 133 -20.51 -28.32 -16.99
N THR A 134 -21.46 -28.76 -16.15
CA THR A 134 -21.44 -30.16 -15.64
C THR A 134 -21.82 -31.17 -16.73
N ASN A 135 -22.53 -30.71 -17.76
CA ASN A 135 -22.95 -31.52 -18.89
C ASN A 135 -22.57 -30.82 -20.20
N ASP A 136 -21.50 -31.31 -20.84
CA ASP A 136 -20.93 -30.82 -22.10
C ASP A 136 -21.88 -30.96 -23.31
N SER A 137 -23.13 -31.40 -23.10
CA SER A 137 -24.17 -31.50 -24.14
C SER A 137 -25.36 -30.57 -23.93
N GLN A 138 -25.37 -29.78 -22.84
CA GLN A 138 -26.43 -28.83 -22.54
C GLN A 138 -25.95 -27.40 -22.74
N ALA A 139 -26.68 -26.63 -23.56
CA ALA A 139 -26.46 -25.19 -23.72
C ALA A 139 -26.49 -24.52 -22.35
N VAL A 140 -25.65 -23.49 -22.15
CA VAL A 140 -25.59 -22.77 -20.88
C VAL A 140 -27.00 -22.26 -20.50
N ASP A 141 -27.59 -22.89 -19.49
CA ASP A 141 -28.89 -22.52 -18.93
C ASP A 141 -28.66 -21.68 -17.69
N PHE A 142 -28.87 -20.37 -17.81
CA PHE A 142 -28.73 -19.44 -16.69
C PHE A 142 -29.84 -19.58 -15.65
N GLY A 143 -30.97 -20.22 -15.99
CA GLY A 143 -32.02 -20.54 -15.04
C GLY A 143 -31.64 -21.68 -14.10
N ASN A 144 -30.87 -22.65 -14.60
CA ASN A 144 -30.40 -23.82 -13.86
C ASN A 144 -28.87 -23.95 -13.94
N PHE A 145 -28.17 -22.84 -13.66
CA PHE A 145 -26.73 -22.73 -13.88
C PHE A 145 -26.00 -23.81 -13.08
N THR A 146 -25.45 -24.80 -13.78
CA THR A 146 -24.82 -26.00 -13.18
C THR A 146 -23.49 -26.26 -13.88
N GLY A 147 -22.39 -26.25 -13.13
CA GLY A 147 -21.05 -26.26 -13.70
C GLY A 147 -19.99 -25.80 -12.73
N GLU A 148 -18.83 -25.48 -13.24
CA GLU A 148 -17.67 -25.06 -12.48
C GLU A 148 -17.09 -23.79 -13.10
N MET A 149 -16.96 -22.74 -12.30
CA MET A 149 -16.25 -21.54 -12.70
C MET A 149 -14.87 -21.55 -12.06
N GLU A 150 -13.86 -21.56 -12.92
CA GLU A 150 -12.46 -21.57 -12.56
C GLU A 150 -11.87 -20.19 -12.83
N PHE A 151 -11.08 -19.72 -11.87
CA PHE A 151 -10.38 -18.47 -11.96
C PHE A 151 -8.91 -18.82 -12.18
N PHE A 152 -8.27 -18.15 -13.15
CA PHE A 152 -6.84 -18.26 -13.37
C PHE A 152 -6.19 -16.88 -13.30
N SER A 153 -4.98 -16.85 -12.75
CA SER A 153 -4.11 -15.69 -12.91
C SER A 153 -3.68 -15.54 -14.38
N GLU A 154 -3.10 -14.39 -14.75
CA GLU A 154 -2.54 -14.15 -16.08
C GLU A 154 -1.48 -15.17 -16.55
N ILE A 155 -0.92 -15.97 -15.64
CA ILE A 155 0.02 -17.06 -15.96
C ILE A 155 -0.67 -18.43 -16.03
N ASN A 156 -2.00 -18.44 -16.17
CA ASN A 156 -2.86 -19.62 -16.19
C ASN A 156 -2.65 -20.56 -14.98
N LYS A 157 -2.22 -19.99 -13.84
CA LYS A 157 -2.19 -20.72 -12.57
C LYS A 157 -3.60 -20.69 -11.99
N PRO A 158 -4.22 -21.84 -11.67
CA PRO A 158 -5.53 -21.87 -11.04
C PRO A 158 -5.44 -21.14 -9.72
N VAL A 159 -6.33 -20.18 -9.55
CA VAL A 159 -6.38 -19.31 -8.38
C VAL A 159 -7.55 -19.70 -7.47
N GLY A 160 -8.67 -20.13 -8.04
CA GLY A 160 -9.77 -20.72 -7.27
C GLY A 160 -10.85 -21.32 -8.15
N LYS A 161 -11.86 -21.93 -7.52
CA LYS A 161 -12.94 -22.65 -8.19
C LYS A 161 -14.27 -22.51 -7.45
N ILE A 162 -15.34 -22.32 -8.20
CA ILE A 162 -16.72 -22.26 -7.69
C ILE A 162 -17.54 -23.29 -8.45
N THR A 163 -18.23 -24.16 -7.73
CA THR A 163 -19.15 -25.13 -8.34
C THR A 163 -20.57 -24.59 -8.22
N PHE A 164 -21.37 -24.80 -9.24
CA PHE A 164 -22.77 -24.42 -9.29
C PHE A 164 -23.63 -25.67 -9.41
N GLU A 165 -24.65 -25.76 -8.57
CA GLU A 165 -25.69 -26.78 -8.63
C GLU A 165 -27.05 -26.07 -8.66
N ASN A 166 -27.72 -26.05 -9.81
CA ASN A 166 -29.02 -25.36 -9.99
C ASN A 166 -28.98 -23.92 -9.49
N SER A 167 -28.05 -23.12 -10.00
CA SER A 167 -27.86 -21.71 -9.66
C SER A 167 -27.43 -21.45 -8.20
N THR A 168 -27.12 -22.50 -7.44
CA THR A 168 -26.55 -22.40 -6.09
C THR A 168 -25.04 -22.57 -6.16
N ALA A 169 -24.30 -21.55 -5.71
CA ALA A 169 -22.84 -21.59 -5.67
C ALA A 169 -22.34 -22.34 -4.42
N ARG A 170 -21.39 -23.25 -4.62
CA ARG A 170 -20.65 -23.95 -3.57
C ARG A 170 -19.16 -23.74 -3.81
N MET A 171 -18.44 -23.36 -2.75
CA MET A 171 -16.99 -23.26 -2.79
C MET A 171 -16.38 -24.66 -2.72
N VAL A 172 -15.41 -24.94 -3.57
CA VAL A 172 -14.56 -26.13 -3.47
C VAL A 172 -13.14 -25.62 -3.26
N GLU A 173 -12.62 -25.76 -2.04
CA GLU A 173 -11.20 -25.47 -1.79
C GLU A 173 -10.35 -26.32 -2.75
N PRO A 174 -9.30 -25.76 -3.38
CA PRO A 174 -8.48 -26.50 -4.30
C PRO A 174 -7.86 -27.72 -3.60
N ALA A 175 -8.19 -28.91 -4.08
CA ALA A 175 -7.56 -30.15 -3.63
C ALA A 175 -6.04 -30.03 -3.86
N ILE A 176 -5.27 -29.92 -2.78
CA ILE A 176 -3.82 -29.95 -2.86
C ILE A 176 -3.45 -31.36 -3.32
N SER A 177 -3.05 -31.50 -4.59
CA SER A 177 -2.38 -32.69 -5.08
C SER A 177 -1.10 -32.89 -4.27
N THR A 178 -1.16 -33.71 -3.23
CA THR A 178 0.00 -34.22 -2.51
C THR A 178 0.72 -35.23 -3.40
N GLY A 179 1.41 -34.73 -4.42
CA GLY A 179 2.36 -35.53 -5.19
C GLY A 179 3.41 -36.08 -4.23
N GLY A 180 3.46 -37.40 -4.09
CA GLY A 180 4.30 -38.11 -3.14
C GLY A 180 5.78 -37.75 -3.26
N PHE A 181 6.29 -37.09 -2.23
CA PHE A 181 7.71 -37.03 -1.92
C PHE A 181 7.85 -37.50 -0.46
N GLU A 182 8.12 -38.79 -0.29
CA GLU A 182 8.61 -39.33 0.98
C GLU A 182 10.08 -38.93 1.13
N GLY A 183 10.40 -38.05 2.09
CA GLY A 183 11.78 -37.66 2.35
C GLY A 183 11.96 -36.56 3.41
N SER A 184 12.10 -37.00 4.66
CA SER A 184 12.72 -36.32 5.81
C SER A 184 12.41 -34.83 6.11
N GLY A 185 11.61 -34.63 7.17
CA GLY A 185 11.96 -33.77 8.31
C GLY A 185 12.47 -32.36 8.03
N GLY A 186 11.59 -31.50 7.51
CA GLY A 186 11.76 -30.05 7.53
C GLY A 186 10.39 -29.40 7.61
N SER A 187 10.12 -28.63 8.67
CA SER A 187 8.92 -27.80 8.78
C SER A 187 8.98 -26.71 7.71
N ILE A 188 8.28 -26.92 6.60
CA ILE A 188 8.11 -25.89 5.58
C ILE A 188 6.93 -25.03 6.01
N ASP A 189 7.22 -23.83 6.51
CA ASP A 189 6.27 -22.72 6.57
C ASP A 189 5.65 -22.52 5.18
N ARG A 190 4.32 -22.60 5.11
CA ARG A 190 3.57 -22.32 3.88
C ARG A 190 2.55 -21.24 4.16
N CYS A 191 2.98 -20.00 3.94
CA CYS A 191 2.12 -18.83 3.81
C CYS A 191 1.05 -19.08 2.74
N ARG A 192 -0.22 -18.89 3.10
CA ARG A 192 -1.33 -18.73 2.17
C ARG A 192 -1.81 -17.28 2.30
N CYS A 193 -1.31 -16.42 1.42
CA CYS A 193 -1.86 -15.09 1.16
C CYS A 193 -2.42 -15.11 -0.25
N SER A 194 -3.70 -14.76 -0.46
CA SER A 194 -4.11 -14.43 -1.81
C SER A 194 -5.29 -13.44 -1.90
N PHE A 195 -5.14 -12.51 -2.85
CA PHE A 195 -6.16 -11.60 -3.41
C PHE A 195 -7.50 -12.30 -3.74
N ILE A 196 -7.43 -13.60 -4.00
CA ILE A 196 -8.51 -14.45 -4.45
C ILE A 196 -9.52 -14.66 -3.32
N ASP A 197 -9.08 -14.78 -2.07
CA ASP A 197 -9.99 -14.93 -0.93
C ASP A 197 -10.92 -13.70 -0.80
N ARG A 198 -10.41 -12.49 -1.12
CA ARG A 198 -11.18 -11.23 -1.13
C ARG A 198 -12.14 -11.11 -2.32
N LEU A 199 -11.76 -11.62 -3.49
CA LEU A 199 -12.60 -11.64 -4.69
C LEU A 199 -13.69 -12.71 -4.56
N PHE A 200 -13.38 -13.84 -3.90
CA PHE A 200 -14.26 -14.98 -3.68
C PHE A 200 -15.36 -14.68 -2.64
N ASP A 201 -15.04 -14.11 -1.49
CA ASP A 201 -16.05 -13.78 -0.47
C ASP A 201 -17.09 -12.77 -0.98
N LYS A 202 -16.66 -11.83 -1.85
CA LYS A 202 -17.53 -10.84 -2.47
C LYS A 202 -18.35 -11.41 -3.63
N PHE A 203 -17.79 -12.31 -4.42
CA PHE A 203 -18.45 -12.98 -5.54
C PHE A 203 -19.52 -14.00 -5.07
N ILE A 204 -19.29 -14.71 -3.97
CA ILE A 204 -20.28 -15.64 -3.36
C ILE A 204 -21.53 -14.90 -2.86
N ASN A 205 -21.38 -13.69 -2.30
CA ASN A 205 -22.52 -12.88 -1.87
C ASN A 205 -23.40 -12.40 -3.03
N ILE A 206 -22.83 -12.26 -4.23
CA ILE A 206 -23.55 -11.88 -5.46
C ILE A 206 -24.32 -13.08 -6.03
N LEU A 207 -23.68 -14.26 -6.11
CA LEU A 207 -24.31 -15.45 -6.68
C LEU A 207 -25.46 -16.00 -5.83
N ASN A 208 -25.35 -15.95 -4.50
CA ASN A 208 -26.44 -16.29 -3.60
C ASN A 208 -27.67 -15.37 -3.77
N SER A 209 -27.48 -14.19 -4.35
CA SER A 209 -28.54 -13.22 -4.64
C SER A 209 -29.17 -13.42 -6.04
N ILE A 210 -28.44 -14.06 -6.96
CA ILE A 210 -28.87 -14.33 -8.34
C ILE A 210 -29.77 -15.57 -8.43
N GLY A 211 -29.60 -16.55 -7.54
CA GLY A 211 -30.34 -17.83 -7.56
C GLY A 211 -31.87 -17.75 -7.46
N ASN A 212 -32.44 -16.59 -7.14
CA ASN A 212 -33.90 -16.40 -7.05
C ASN A 212 -34.52 -15.58 -8.20
N ALA A 213 -33.73 -15.05 -9.15
CA ALA A 213 -34.22 -14.08 -10.14
C ALA A 213 -34.28 -14.60 -11.60
N ILE A 214 -33.82 -15.82 -11.87
CA ILE A 214 -33.70 -16.32 -13.26
C ILE A 214 -34.72 -17.42 -13.52
N SER A 215 -35.91 -17.04 -14.00
CA SER A 215 -36.78 -17.96 -14.74
C SER A 215 -37.23 -17.25 -16.03
N GLY A 216 -36.63 -17.64 -17.16
CA GLY A 216 -37.14 -17.23 -18.49
C GLY A 216 -36.16 -16.67 -19.52
N LEU A 217 -34.93 -17.20 -19.64
CA LEU A 217 -34.04 -16.89 -20.76
C LEU A 217 -33.65 -18.19 -21.48
N ALA A 218 -34.01 -18.31 -22.77
CA ALA A 218 -33.67 -19.45 -23.61
C ALA A 218 -32.71 -19.06 -24.74
N SER A 219 -31.62 -19.83 -24.83
CA SER A 219 -30.69 -20.07 -25.95
C SER A 219 -29.85 -18.91 -26.53
N ALA A 220 -28.53 -19.19 -26.58
CA ALA A 220 -27.40 -18.45 -27.16
C ALA A 220 -26.88 -17.25 -26.34
N VAL A 221 -25.82 -17.49 -25.57
CA VAL A 221 -25.10 -16.45 -24.82
C VAL A 221 -23.72 -16.24 -25.42
N GLY A 222 -23.37 -14.97 -25.58
CA GLY A 222 -22.09 -14.57 -26.13
C GLY A 222 -21.05 -14.25 -25.08
N ASN A 223 -21.48 -13.68 -23.95
CA ASN A 223 -20.59 -12.77 -23.25
C ASN A 223 -21.03 -12.52 -21.80
N ILE A 224 -20.05 -12.56 -20.87
CA ILE A 224 -20.24 -12.27 -19.44
C ILE A 224 -19.20 -11.23 -19.01
N SER A 225 -19.64 -10.11 -18.44
CA SER A 225 -18.78 -9.09 -17.83
C SER A 225 -19.08 -8.96 -16.33
N LEU A 226 -18.02 -8.79 -15.54
CA LEU A 226 -18.09 -8.51 -14.12
C LEU A 226 -17.55 -7.12 -13.86
N SER A 227 -18.28 -6.26 -13.17
CA SER A 227 -17.85 -4.91 -12.82
C SER A 227 -17.97 -4.65 -11.34
N SER A 228 -17.21 -3.70 -10.79
CA SER A 228 -17.58 -3.14 -9.49
C SER A 228 -18.91 -2.38 -9.59
N ALA A 229 -19.50 -2.03 -8.46
CA ALA A 229 -20.60 -1.09 -8.34
C ALA A 229 -20.34 -0.28 -7.08
N SER A 230 -19.91 0.97 -7.26
CA SER A 230 -19.91 1.93 -6.15
C SER A 230 -21.34 2.43 -5.97
N GLN A 231 -22.05 1.85 -4.99
CA GLN A 231 -23.18 2.56 -4.39
C GLN A 231 -22.56 3.73 -3.61
N GLY A 232 -23.21 4.91 -3.57
CA GLY A 232 -22.70 6.10 -2.87
C GLY A 232 -22.42 5.96 -1.36
N ASP A 233 -22.41 4.74 -0.83
CA ASP A 233 -21.78 4.35 0.42
C ASP A 233 -20.36 3.79 0.13
N PRO A 234 -19.29 4.49 0.53
CA PRO A 234 -17.90 4.05 0.30
C PRO A 234 -17.55 2.71 0.97
N ASN A 235 -18.42 2.16 1.82
CA ASN A 235 -18.23 0.88 2.49
C ASN A 235 -18.91 -0.31 1.78
N ASN A 236 -19.70 -0.07 0.73
CA ASN A 236 -20.46 -1.11 0.04
C ASN A 236 -20.20 -1.09 -1.48
N THR A 237 -19.07 -1.69 -1.87
CA THR A 237 -18.76 -1.98 -3.28
C THR A 237 -19.32 -3.35 -3.65
N GLY A 238 -20.50 -3.35 -4.28
CA GLY A 238 -21.03 -4.55 -4.94
C GLY A 238 -20.25 -4.84 -6.23
N TYR A 239 -20.48 -6.00 -6.85
CA TYR A 239 -20.12 -6.21 -8.26
C TYR A 239 -21.39 -6.55 -9.04
N VAL A 240 -21.47 -6.15 -10.32
CA VAL A 240 -22.58 -6.48 -11.21
C VAL A 240 -22.10 -7.49 -12.24
N LEU A 241 -22.87 -8.58 -12.38
CA LEU A 241 -22.72 -9.56 -13.44
C LEU A 241 -23.66 -9.18 -14.57
N ALA A 242 -23.10 -8.79 -15.71
CA ALA A 242 -23.83 -8.52 -16.93
C ALA A 242 -23.64 -9.70 -17.89
N ILE A 243 -24.75 -10.24 -18.40
CA ILE A 243 -24.77 -11.36 -19.34
C ILE A 243 -25.45 -10.86 -20.61
N THR A 244 -24.78 -10.98 -21.75
CA THR A 244 -25.32 -10.53 -23.03
C THR A 244 -25.37 -11.67 -24.06
N PRO A 245 -26.43 -11.74 -24.89
CA PRO A 245 -26.49 -12.67 -26.01
C PRO A 245 -25.43 -12.34 -27.06
N LEU A 246 -24.96 -13.36 -27.79
CA LEU A 246 -24.16 -13.18 -29.01
C LEU A 246 -25.09 -12.61 -30.07
N ASP A 247 -24.75 -11.44 -30.63
CA ASP A 247 -25.44 -10.95 -31.83
C ASP A 247 -24.99 -11.83 -33.01
N MET A 248 -25.73 -12.91 -33.24
CA MET A 248 -25.50 -13.77 -34.39
C MET A 248 -25.95 -13.01 -35.63
N GLY A 249 -24.98 -12.31 -36.25
CA GLY A 249 -25.18 -11.55 -37.47
C GLY A 249 -26.08 -12.31 -38.44
N SER A 250 -27.27 -11.77 -38.68
CA SER A 250 -28.27 -12.39 -39.53
C SER A 250 -27.72 -12.57 -40.93
N SER A 251 -27.47 -13.82 -41.33
CA SER A 251 -27.19 -14.15 -42.72
C SER A 251 -28.43 -13.82 -43.56
N SER A 252 -28.23 -13.00 -44.58
CA SER A 252 -29.25 -12.64 -45.57
C SER A 252 -29.87 -13.88 -46.21
N GLY A 253 -31.11 -14.19 -45.85
CA GLY A 253 -31.91 -15.29 -46.39
C GLY A 253 -33.38 -14.88 -46.49
N ASN A 254 -33.73 -14.33 -47.64
CA ASN A 254 -35.06 -13.87 -48.03
C ASN A 254 -36.11 -14.99 -48.02
N THR A 255 -37.19 -14.86 -47.23
CA THR A 255 -38.59 -15.04 -47.65
C THR A 255 -39.53 -14.55 -46.54
N GLY A 256 -40.46 -13.67 -46.90
CA GLY A 256 -41.28 -12.92 -45.96
C GLY A 256 -42.54 -13.61 -45.44
N SER A 257 -43.10 -13.02 -44.40
CA SER A 257 -44.52 -12.69 -44.27
C SER A 257 -44.73 -11.94 -42.95
N ASP A 258 -45.37 -10.78 -43.06
CA ASP A 258 -46.12 -10.02 -42.05
C ASP A 258 -46.13 -10.55 -40.61
N PHE A 259 -45.54 -9.80 -39.67
CA PHE A 259 -46.12 -9.57 -38.34
C PHE A 259 -45.60 -8.27 -37.72
N GLY A 260 -46.54 -7.35 -37.47
CA GLY A 260 -46.66 -6.64 -36.19
C GLY A 260 -45.52 -5.74 -35.72
N SER A 261 -45.61 -4.46 -36.11
CA SER A 261 -44.99 -3.31 -35.43
C SER A 261 -45.31 -3.28 -33.92
N GLY A 262 -44.28 -3.13 -33.08
CA GLY A 262 -44.41 -2.62 -31.71
C GLY A 262 -43.75 -3.48 -30.63
N GLY A 263 -42.43 -3.37 -30.48
CA GLY A 263 -41.73 -3.91 -29.33
C GLY A 263 -40.43 -3.12 -29.13
N GLY A 264 -40.44 -2.18 -28.19
CA GLY A 264 -39.23 -1.45 -27.81
C GLY A 264 -38.18 -2.43 -27.32
N GLY A 265 -36.96 -2.33 -27.84
CA GLY A 265 -35.80 -3.03 -27.30
C GLY A 265 -35.58 -2.56 -25.88
N GLY A 266 -36.07 -3.35 -24.93
CA GLY A 266 -35.79 -3.16 -23.51
C GLY A 266 -34.45 -3.80 -23.21
N ASP A 267 -33.47 -3.00 -22.84
CA ASP A 267 -32.29 -3.49 -22.13
C ASP A 267 -32.77 -4.17 -20.84
N TYR A 268 -32.65 -5.49 -20.77
CA TYR A 268 -33.01 -6.26 -19.59
C TYR A 268 -31.89 -6.13 -18.55
N SER A 269 -31.98 -5.10 -17.69
CA SER A 269 -31.17 -5.03 -16.47
C SER A 269 -31.80 -5.92 -15.38
N ILE A 270 -31.05 -6.91 -14.90
CA ILE A 270 -31.47 -7.81 -13.83
C ILE A 270 -31.43 -7.04 -12.51
N LYS A 271 -32.60 -6.88 -11.87
CA LYS A 271 -32.74 -6.19 -10.57
C LYS A 271 -32.57 -7.20 -9.42
N VAL A 272 -31.53 -7.03 -8.62
CA VAL A 272 -31.25 -7.83 -7.43
C VAL A 272 -31.67 -7.05 -6.19
N VAL A 273 -32.56 -7.62 -5.36
CA VAL A 273 -32.93 -7.09 -4.03
C VAL A 273 -32.53 -8.14 -2.99
N PRO A 274 -31.60 -7.85 -2.06
CA PRO A 274 -31.17 -8.83 -1.07
C PRO A 274 -32.30 -9.11 -0.09
N ASN A 275 -32.68 -10.38 0.03
CA ASN A 275 -33.48 -10.86 1.15
C ASN A 275 -32.57 -11.68 2.05
N VAL A 276 -32.09 -11.08 3.14
CA VAL A 276 -31.12 -11.71 4.05
C VAL A 276 -31.87 -12.45 5.16
N PRO A 277 -31.73 -13.77 5.31
CA PRO A 277 -32.13 -14.46 6.53
C PRO A 277 -31.26 -13.96 7.69
N LYS A 278 -31.89 -13.45 8.75
CA LYS A 278 -31.24 -12.98 9.98
C LYS A 278 -30.46 -14.13 10.65
N LEU A 279 -29.17 -14.24 10.36
CA LEU A 279 -28.18 -14.85 11.23
C LEU A 279 -27.31 -13.72 11.79
N PHE A 280 -27.48 -13.44 13.08
CA PHE A 280 -26.73 -12.43 13.82
C PHE A 280 -25.27 -12.86 13.99
N TYR A 281 -24.39 -12.36 13.12
CA TYR A 281 -23.03 -11.97 13.46
C TYR A 281 -22.81 -10.57 12.86
N PRO A 282 -22.26 -9.59 13.60
CA PRO A 282 -22.12 -8.23 13.10
C PRO A 282 -21.04 -8.20 12.01
N VAL A 283 -21.46 -8.30 10.76
CA VAL A 283 -20.66 -7.93 9.58
C VAL A 283 -20.54 -6.40 9.57
N SER A 284 -19.34 -5.89 9.29
CA SER A 284 -18.96 -4.46 9.07
C SER A 284 -18.36 -3.66 10.24
N GLN A 285 -17.42 -4.22 10.99
CA GLN A 285 -16.37 -3.34 11.52
C GLN A 285 -15.41 -3.01 10.37
N GLY A 286 -15.38 -1.75 9.92
CA GLY A 286 -14.40 -1.26 8.94
C GLY A 286 -12.96 -1.53 9.41
N LYS A 287 -11.98 -1.50 8.49
CA LYS A 287 -10.56 -1.76 8.81
C LYS A 287 -10.07 -0.92 9.99
N GLU A 288 -10.57 0.31 10.09
CA GLU A 288 -10.29 1.28 11.12
C GLU A 288 -10.74 0.81 12.51
N ALA A 289 -11.93 0.21 12.60
CA ALA A 289 -12.47 -0.33 13.85
C ALA A 289 -11.67 -1.56 14.33
N LEU A 290 -11.21 -2.40 13.39
CA LEU A 290 -10.33 -3.52 13.70
C LEU A 290 -8.97 -3.04 14.24
N ILE A 291 -8.34 -2.07 13.56
CA ILE A 291 -7.08 -1.44 14.02
C ILE A 291 -7.26 -0.88 15.44
N LEU A 292 -8.31 -0.11 15.69
CA LEU A 292 -8.54 0.49 17.02
C LEU A 292 -8.70 -0.57 18.11
N ASN A 293 -9.48 -1.61 17.84
CA ASN A 293 -9.73 -2.68 18.80
C ASN A 293 -8.45 -3.49 19.08
N GLN A 294 -7.69 -3.83 18.04
CA GLN A 294 -6.45 -4.60 18.17
C GLN A 294 -5.32 -3.79 18.84
N LEU A 295 -5.22 -2.51 18.53
CA LEU A 295 -4.15 -1.64 19.04
C LEU A 295 -4.50 -0.99 20.39
N GLY A 296 -5.74 -1.10 20.87
CA GLY A 296 -6.13 -0.60 22.18
C GLY A 296 -5.88 0.90 22.34
N PHE A 297 -6.19 1.70 21.32
CA PHE A 297 -6.07 3.15 21.40
C PHE A 297 -7.16 3.73 22.30
N ASP A 298 -6.76 4.45 23.35
CA ASP A 298 -7.67 5.23 24.20
C ASP A 298 -7.93 6.64 23.66
N ASP A 299 -7.16 7.07 22.66
CA ASP A 299 -7.27 8.39 22.04
C ASP A 299 -8.41 8.43 21.00
N SER A 300 -9.50 9.10 21.36
CA SER A 300 -10.70 9.25 20.53
C SER A 300 -10.45 9.97 19.20
N THR A 301 -9.31 10.66 19.04
CA THR A 301 -8.95 11.33 17.80
C THR A 301 -8.27 10.41 16.78
N ILE A 302 -7.92 9.17 17.16
CA ILE A 302 -7.34 8.18 16.24
C ILE A 302 -8.38 7.69 15.24
N LEU A 303 -9.63 7.44 15.65
CA LEU A 303 -10.67 6.97 14.73
C LEU A 303 -10.93 7.96 13.58
N PRO A 304 -11.17 9.27 13.83
CA PRO A 304 -11.27 10.25 12.75
C PRO A 304 -10.01 10.34 11.87
N TRP A 305 -8.82 10.13 12.44
CA TRP A 305 -7.57 10.11 11.67
C TRP A 305 -7.51 8.90 10.73
N LEU A 306 -7.84 7.70 11.22
CA LEU A 306 -7.89 6.48 10.42
C LEU A 306 -8.95 6.57 9.29
N GLN A 307 -10.07 7.25 9.55
CA GLN A 307 -11.15 7.42 8.56
C GLN A 307 -10.87 8.52 7.53
N ASN A 308 -9.83 9.33 7.71
CA ASN A 308 -9.51 10.39 6.75
C ASN A 308 -8.99 9.76 5.43
N PRO A 309 -9.61 10.07 4.27
CA PRO A 309 -9.18 9.52 2.98
C PRO A 309 -7.71 9.75 2.64
N ILE A 310 -7.11 10.85 3.09
CA ILE A 310 -5.69 11.16 2.90
C ILE A 310 -4.79 10.09 3.54
N ASN A 311 -5.25 9.47 4.63
CA ASN A 311 -4.49 8.48 5.38
C ASN A 311 -4.74 7.04 4.91
N LYS A 312 -5.66 6.82 3.96
CA LYS A 312 -6.12 5.48 3.56
C LYS A 312 -4.97 4.55 3.18
N THR A 313 -3.98 5.04 2.44
CA THR A 313 -2.80 4.24 2.05
C THR A 313 -2.01 3.75 3.27
N PHE A 314 -1.79 4.60 4.27
CA PHE A 314 -1.11 4.21 5.50
C PHE A 314 -1.94 3.20 6.30
N VAL A 315 -3.24 3.44 6.41
CA VAL A 315 -4.19 2.56 7.11
C VAL A 315 -4.19 1.18 6.48
N ASP A 316 -4.19 1.10 5.15
CA ASP A 316 -4.15 -0.17 4.43
C ASP A 316 -2.82 -0.92 4.68
N GLN A 317 -1.68 -0.22 4.67
CA GLN A 317 -0.36 -0.81 4.96
C GLN A 317 -0.24 -1.31 6.41
N ILE A 318 -0.75 -0.54 7.36
CA ILE A 318 -0.75 -0.90 8.79
C ILE A 318 -1.70 -2.06 9.06
N TYR A 319 -2.92 -1.99 8.52
CA TYR A 319 -3.91 -3.06 8.62
C TYR A 319 -3.33 -4.39 8.13
N PHE A 320 -2.68 -4.36 6.96
CA PHE A 320 -2.06 -5.54 6.37
C PHE A 320 -0.97 -6.11 7.28
N SER A 321 -0.11 -5.25 7.84
CA SER A 321 0.96 -5.67 8.75
C SER A 321 0.42 -6.35 10.02
N ILE A 322 -0.66 -5.83 10.62
CA ILE A 322 -1.30 -6.43 11.81
C ILE A 322 -2.01 -7.73 11.46
N TYR A 323 -2.65 -7.79 10.29
CA TYR A 323 -3.43 -8.95 9.87
C TYR A 323 -2.55 -10.15 9.51
N GLU A 324 -1.39 -9.94 8.89
CA GLU A 324 -0.49 -11.03 8.52
C GLU A 324 0.13 -11.73 9.72
N GLU A 325 0.54 -10.98 10.75
CA GLU A 325 1.19 -11.52 11.94
C GLU A 325 0.75 -10.75 13.19
N ASP A 326 -0.36 -11.18 13.81
CA ASP A 326 -0.86 -10.52 15.02
C ASP A 326 -0.06 -10.91 16.27
N ASN A 327 1.07 -10.23 16.46
CA ASN A 327 1.91 -10.34 17.65
C ASN A 327 2.11 -8.99 18.35
N VAL A 328 2.57 -9.03 19.60
CA VAL A 328 2.74 -7.83 20.43
C VAL A 328 3.73 -6.82 19.82
N GLU A 329 4.76 -7.29 19.13
CA GLU A 329 5.77 -6.42 18.50
C GLU A 329 5.19 -5.68 17.30
N ILE A 330 4.41 -6.37 16.47
CA ILE A 330 3.73 -5.77 15.32
C ILE A 330 2.65 -4.78 15.76
N ARG A 331 1.87 -5.10 16.80
CA ARG A 331 0.90 -4.17 17.36
C ARG A 331 1.57 -2.93 17.96
N ASN A 332 2.68 -3.09 18.68
CA ASN A 332 3.43 -1.94 19.20
C ASN A 332 3.99 -1.09 18.05
N PHE A 333 4.58 -1.72 17.03
CA PHE A 333 5.07 -1.02 15.84
C PHE A 333 3.97 -0.24 15.13
N ALA A 334 2.80 -0.87 14.90
CA ALA A 334 1.66 -0.22 14.27
C ALA A 334 1.15 0.95 15.11
N ARG A 335 1.11 0.81 16.44
CA ARG A 335 0.73 1.89 17.36
C ARG A 335 1.67 3.08 17.24
N GLU A 336 2.98 2.84 17.38
CA GLU A 336 4.03 3.85 17.27
C GLU A 336 4.01 4.56 15.91
N THR A 337 3.77 3.80 14.83
CA THR A 337 3.65 4.34 13.46
C THR A 337 2.45 5.27 13.33
N ILE A 338 1.26 4.87 13.80
CA ILE A 338 0.04 5.71 13.74
C ILE A 338 0.22 6.99 14.56
N GLU A 339 0.78 6.90 15.77
CA GLU A 339 1.01 8.06 16.62
C GLU A 339 1.97 9.05 15.94
N SER A 340 3.03 8.55 15.32
CA SER A 340 4.03 9.36 14.61
C SER A 340 3.46 10.02 13.34
N LEU A 341 2.70 9.28 12.54
CA LEU A 341 2.00 9.79 11.35
C LEU A 341 0.98 10.87 11.74
N LYS A 342 0.27 10.69 12.86
CA LYS A 342 -0.71 11.66 13.35
C LYS A 342 -0.06 12.94 13.89
N MET A 343 1.09 12.83 14.56
CA MET A 343 1.84 13.98 15.05
C MET A 343 2.47 14.79 13.91
N ASN A 344 2.86 14.11 12.81
CA ASN A 344 3.60 14.70 11.71
C ASN A 344 2.97 14.38 10.34
N PRO A 345 1.71 14.80 10.10
CA PRO A 345 0.91 14.34 8.94
C PRO A 345 1.45 14.80 7.59
N THR A 346 2.34 15.80 7.55
CA THR A 346 2.96 16.32 6.33
C THR A 346 4.37 15.79 6.10
N THR A 347 4.96 15.11 7.08
CA THR A 347 6.36 14.63 7.01
C THR A 347 6.46 13.32 6.25
N PHE A 348 5.47 12.44 6.41
CA PHE A 348 5.50 11.09 5.86
C PHE A 348 4.59 10.97 4.64
N THR A 349 5.06 10.26 3.62
CA THR A 349 4.27 9.87 2.45
C THR A 349 4.17 8.34 2.30
N SER A 350 4.90 7.57 3.11
CA SER A 350 4.82 6.10 3.22
C SER A 350 5.22 5.60 4.61
N ILE A 351 4.95 4.34 4.95
CA ILE A 351 5.47 3.72 6.18
C ILE A 351 6.93 3.26 6.07
N THR A 352 7.55 3.35 4.89
CA THR A 352 8.89 2.84 4.62
C THR A 352 9.95 3.36 5.60
N PRO A 353 9.97 4.65 5.98
CA PRO A 353 10.94 5.15 6.97
C PRO A 353 10.86 4.42 8.34
N PHE A 354 9.66 4.06 8.79
CA PHE A 354 9.46 3.30 10.03
C PHE A 354 9.94 1.85 9.88
N LEU A 355 9.71 1.23 8.72
CA LEU A 355 10.21 -0.11 8.43
C LEU A 355 11.74 -0.14 8.39
N ILE A 356 12.38 0.88 7.82
CA ILE A 356 13.83 1.04 7.85
C ILE A 356 14.32 1.13 9.30
N GLU A 357 13.76 2.03 10.11
CA GLU A 357 14.14 2.20 11.52
C GLU A 357 13.93 0.91 12.35
N LYS A 358 12.85 0.16 12.07
CA LYS A 358 12.60 -1.14 12.70
C LYS A 358 13.68 -2.17 12.34
N ASN A 359 14.19 -2.13 11.12
CA ASN A 359 15.20 -3.05 10.59
C ASN A 359 16.64 -2.68 10.96
N ILE A 360 16.83 -1.73 11.88
CA ILE A 360 18.14 -1.42 12.45
C ILE A 360 18.41 -2.39 13.62
N ASP A 361 19.34 -3.33 13.43
CA ASP A 361 19.89 -4.15 14.50
C ASP A 361 20.99 -3.39 15.26
N PHE A 362 20.74 -3.12 16.53
CA PHE A 362 21.64 -2.37 17.41
C PHE A 362 22.11 -3.22 18.61
N ILE A 363 22.01 -4.55 18.53
CA ILE A 363 22.38 -5.43 19.65
C ILE A 363 23.86 -5.33 20.02
N ASN A 364 24.71 -5.02 19.04
CA ASN A 364 26.17 -4.95 19.16
C ASN A 364 26.69 -3.55 19.55
N LEU A 365 25.81 -2.64 19.97
CA LEU A 365 26.23 -1.37 20.56
C LEU A 365 26.68 -1.56 22.01
N ASP A 366 27.74 -0.83 22.39
CA ASP A 366 28.14 -0.66 23.78
C ASP A 366 27.01 0.00 24.61
N PRO A 367 27.00 -0.14 25.94
CA PRO A 367 25.91 0.37 26.77
C PRO A 367 25.61 1.86 26.59
N CYS A 368 26.63 2.72 26.41
CA CYS A 368 26.40 4.14 26.22
C CYS A 368 25.77 4.41 24.87
N SER A 369 26.36 3.89 23.78
CA SER A 369 25.83 4.06 22.42
C SER A 369 24.43 3.47 22.28
N LYS A 370 24.15 2.32 22.91
CA LYS A 370 22.82 1.71 22.94
C LYS A 370 21.79 2.62 23.62
N SER A 371 22.16 3.26 24.73
CA SER A 371 21.27 4.21 25.41
C SER A 371 20.98 5.45 24.55
N VAL A 372 21.98 5.91 23.78
CA VAL A 372 21.81 7.01 22.82
C VAL A 372 20.87 6.59 21.70
N PHE A 373 21.10 5.43 21.08
CA PHE A 373 20.28 4.89 20.00
C PHE A 373 18.80 4.73 20.42
N GLN A 374 18.57 4.14 21.61
CA GLN A 374 17.22 3.99 22.15
C GLN A 374 16.53 5.33 22.42
N LYS A 375 17.29 6.37 22.73
CA LYS A 375 16.74 7.71 22.97
C LYS A 375 16.40 8.43 21.67
N ILE A 376 17.26 8.35 20.65
CA ILE A 376 16.95 8.93 19.33
C ILE A 376 15.76 8.23 18.66
N LYS A 377 15.62 6.91 18.81
CA LYS A 377 14.47 6.14 18.32
C LYS A 377 13.13 6.51 19.01
N LYS A 378 13.19 7.06 20.21
CA LYS A 378 12.01 7.48 20.99
C LYS A 378 11.72 8.97 20.89
N ALA A 379 12.46 9.70 20.05
CA ALA A 379 12.14 11.10 19.78
C ALA A 379 10.76 11.19 19.11
N THR A 380 10.01 12.24 19.40
CA THR A 380 8.62 12.39 18.96
C THR A 380 8.48 13.24 17.69
N VAL A 381 9.39 14.20 17.48
CA VAL A 381 9.33 15.15 16.35
C VAL A 381 10.45 14.97 15.35
N CYS A 382 11.57 14.36 15.73
CA CYS A 382 12.69 14.12 14.82
C CYS A 382 13.44 12.84 15.23
N ASP A 383 12.76 11.69 15.16
CA ASP A 383 13.38 10.37 15.25
C ASP A 383 14.08 9.97 13.93
N ILE A 384 14.59 8.74 13.85
CA ILE A 384 15.28 8.25 12.66
C ILE A 384 14.30 8.17 11.48
N ALA A 385 13.07 7.71 11.70
CA ALA A 385 12.05 7.63 10.66
C ALA A 385 11.73 9.01 10.06
N GLN A 386 11.67 10.06 10.87
CA GLN A 386 11.42 11.43 10.41
C GLN A 386 12.60 12.02 9.64
N VAL A 387 13.84 11.76 10.06
CA VAL A 387 15.02 12.14 9.28
C VAL A 387 14.99 11.47 7.91
N LEU A 388 14.71 10.17 7.86
CA LEU A 388 14.60 9.41 6.61
C LEU A 388 13.42 9.89 5.73
N ALA A 389 12.27 10.21 6.33
CA ALA A 389 11.12 10.76 5.63
C ALA A 389 11.43 12.12 4.97
N LYS A 390 12.14 13.01 5.67
CA LYS A 390 12.61 14.30 5.10
C LYS A 390 13.59 14.12 3.94
N LEU A 391 14.26 12.97 3.87
CA LEU A 391 15.12 12.57 2.75
C LEU A 391 14.39 11.76 1.67
N ASP A 392 13.05 11.68 1.76
CA ASP A 392 12.19 10.94 0.83
C ASP A 392 12.51 9.43 0.74
N ALA A 393 12.87 8.82 1.87
CA ALA A 393 13.20 7.39 1.96
C ALA A 393 11.96 6.48 1.85
N ASN A 394 11.22 6.61 0.75
CA ASN A 394 9.94 5.94 0.52
C ASN A 394 10.06 4.65 -0.32
N ASN A 395 11.13 4.52 -1.10
CA ASN A 395 11.20 3.55 -2.19
C ASN A 395 11.89 2.23 -1.83
N SER A 396 12.80 2.22 -0.86
CA SER A 396 13.66 1.06 -0.57
C SER A 396 13.76 0.76 0.92
N ILE A 397 13.33 -0.46 1.27
CA ILE A 397 13.55 -1.05 2.59
C ILE A 397 14.92 -1.72 2.58
N TYR A 398 15.70 -1.47 3.63
CA TYR A 398 17.02 -2.04 3.82
C TYR A 398 17.22 -2.47 5.27
N THR A 399 18.23 -3.31 5.50
CA THR A 399 18.66 -3.72 6.83
C THR A 399 19.98 -3.05 7.19
N THR A 400 20.11 -2.67 8.45
CA THR A 400 21.33 -2.04 8.95
C THR A 400 21.72 -2.66 10.28
N THR A 401 22.97 -3.08 10.42
CA THR A 401 23.54 -3.44 11.74
C THR A 401 24.41 -2.30 12.24
N ILE A 402 24.14 -1.79 13.44
CA ILE A 402 24.99 -0.80 14.12
C ILE A 402 25.79 -1.49 15.22
N ARG A 403 27.10 -1.27 15.26
CA ARG A 403 28.00 -1.85 16.26
C ARG A 403 29.00 -0.83 16.79
N SER A 404 29.38 -1.01 18.06
CA SER A 404 30.44 -0.21 18.68
C SER A 404 31.78 -0.89 18.49
N GLU A 405 32.54 -0.46 17.50
CA GLU A 405 33.82 -1.01 17.10
C GLU A 405 34.60 0.04 16.32
N VAL A 406 35.94 -0.05 16.32
CA VAL A 406 36.78 0.80 15.46
C VAL A 406 36.45 0.50 14.00
N PRO A 407 36.07 1.51 13.19
CA PRO A 407 35.79 1.33 11.77
C PRO A 407 36.94 0.65 11.02
N PRO A 408 36.67 -0.21 10.02
CA PRO A 408 37.71 -0.81 9.18
C PRO A 408 38.63 0.20 8.47
N SER A 409 38.16 1.43 8.21
CA SER A 409 38.99 2.52 7.69
C SER A 409 39.97 3.12 8.70
N GLY A 410 39.82 2.83 10.00
CA GLY A 410 40.66 3.33 11.08
C GLY A 410 40.02 4.47 11.89
N GLN A 411 40.79 5.54 12.15
CA GLN A 411 40.49 6.62 13.11
C GLN A 411 39.38 7.59 12.65
N GLN A 412 38.19 7.07 12.39
CA GLN A 412 37.00 7.87 12.07
C GLN A 412 35.95 7.72 13.20
N PRO A 413 35.15 8.76 13.50
CA PRO A 413 34.07 8.68 14.50
C PRO A 413 33.03 7.61 14.20
N GLY A 414 32.73 7.40 12.93
CA GLY A 414 31.85 6.36 12.43
C GLY A 414 32.20 5.99 11.00
N GLN A 415 31.56 4.93 10.51
CA GLN A 415 31.65 4.52 9.10
C GLN A 415 30.47 3.63 8.74
N THR A 416 29.84 3.90 7.60
CA THR A 416 28.92 2.96 6.95
C THR A 416 29.63 2.13 5.88
N ILE A 417 29.43 0.82 5.91
CA ILE A 417 29.92 -0.15 4.93
C ILE A 417 28.75 -0.89 4.31
N ARG A 418 28.80 -1.05 2.98
CA ARG A 418 27.88 -1.93 2.25
C ARG A 418 28.34 -3.38 2.29
N ASN A 419 27.53 -4.25 2.87
CA ASN A 419 27.79 -5.69 2.92
C ASN A 419 27.23 -6.40 1.67
N ALA A 420 26.01 -6.04 1.29
CA ALA A 420 25.30 -6.52 0.11
C ALA A 420 24.27 -5.48 -0.33
N LYS A 421 23.50 -5.78 -1.39
CA LYS A 421 22.38 -4.92 -1.81
C LYS A 421 21.42 -4.72 -0.64
N ASN A 422 21.13 -3.47 -0.29
CA ASN A 422 20.20 -3.08 0.78
C ASN A 422 20.56 -3.70 2.16
N ASN A 423 21.85 -3.98 2.40
CA ASN A 423 22.36 -4.49 3.67
C ASN A 423 23.66 -3.76 4.02
N TYR A 424 23.62 -3.00 5.11
CA TYR A 424 24.72 -2.14 5.55
C TYR A 424 25.14 -2.42 6.98
N THR A 425 26.37 -2.05 7.30
CA THR A 425 26.87 -2.00 8.67
C THR A 425 27.36 -0.61 8.98
N ILE A 426 26.92 -0.08 10.11
CA ILE A 426 27.41 1.16 10.71
C ILE A 426 28.33 0.82 11.87
N TYR A 427 29.53 1.39 11.84
CA TYR A 427 30.49 1.37 12.94
C TYR A 427 30.38 2.69 13.70
N ILE A 428 30.27 2.61 15.03
CA ILE A 428 30.42 3.76 15.93
C ILE A 428 31.71 3.56 16.71
N SER A 429 32.69 4.43 16.49
CA SER A 429 34.05 4.18 16.96
C SER A 429 34.19 4.23 18.48
N THR A 430 34.87 3.21 19.01
CA THR A 430 35.22 3.10 20.43
C THR A 430 36.47 3.92 20.81
N ASP A 431 37.23 4.43 19.85
CA ASP A 431 38.51 5.12 20.11
C ASP A 431 38.37 6.50 20.77
N TYR A 432 37.17 7.07 20.76
CA TYR A 432 36.86 8.35 21.38
C TYR A 432 36.30 8.12 22.78
N THR A 433 37.16 8.08 23.80
CA THR A 433 36.79 7.70 25.18
C THR A 433 35.95 8.75 25.89
N ASP A 434 36.24 10.02 25.64
CA ASP A 434 35.63 11.15 26.35
C ASP A 434 34.47 11.78 25.57
N LYS A 435 34.07 11.18 24.44
CA LYS A 435 33.00 11.70 23.59
C LYS A 435 31.69 11.89 24.34
N THR A 436 30.95 12.93 23.97
CA THR A 436 29.64 13.15 24.54
C THR A 436 28.58 12.24 23.89
N LYS A 437 27.49 12.00 24.62
CA LYS A 437 26.29 11.34 24.09
C LYS A 437 25.70 12.08 22.88
N LEU A 438 25.86 13.40 22.85
CA LEU A 438 25.40 14.24 21.73
C LEU A 438 26.26 14.01 20.47
N PHE A 439 27.58 13.85 20.64
CA PHE A 439 28.47 13.45 19.55
C PHE A 439 28.11 12.09 18.96
N ILE A 440 27.80 11.11 19.82
CA ILE A 440 27.36 9.78 19.39
C ILE A 440 26.05 9.87 18.61
N ALA A 441 25.07 10.64 19.10
CA ALA A 441 23.81 10.85 18.39
C ALA A 441 24.04 11.47 17.00
N ALA A 442 24.89 12.49 16.90
CA ALA A 442 25.23 13.13 15.63
C ALA A 442 25.90 12.15 14.66
N THR A 443 26.83 11.34 15.17
CA THR A 443 27.49 10.29 14.39
C THR A 443 26.49 9.24 13.91
N MET A 444 25.58 8.77 14.76
CA MET A 444 24.55 7.79 14.36
C MET A 444 23.64 8.32 13.26
N PHE A 445 23.13 9.55 13.39
CA PHE A 445 22.31 10.16 12.34
C PHE A 445 23.08 10.30 11.03
N HIS A 446 24.34 10.75 11.09
CA HIS A 446 25.21 10.87 9.92
C HIS A 446 25.38 9.53 9.19
N GLU A 447 25.74 8.47 9.91
CA GLU A 447 25.95 7.15 9.31
C GLU A 447 24.65 6.49 8.81
N ILE A 448 23.52 6.71 9.48
CA ILE A 448 22.20 6.23 9.02
C ILE A 448 21.83 6.87 7.68
N VAL A 449 22.13 8.16 7.51
CA VAL A 449 21.92 8.83 6.23
C VAL A 449 22.88 8.30 5.17
N HIS A 450 24.14 7.98 5.51
CA HIS A 450 25.02 7.27 4.59
C HIS A 450 24.42 5.94 4.12
N ALA A 451 23.83 5.15 5.03
CA ALA A 451 23.18 3.89 4.68
C ALA A 451 21.99 4.12 3.72
N TYR A 452 21.18 5.16 3.94
CA TYR A 452 20.13 5.54 3.01
C TYR A 452 20.67 5.93 1.63
N PHE A 453 21.70 6.77 1.53
CA PHE A 453 22.25 7.11 0.22
C PHE A 453 22.84 5.91 -0.51
N MET A 454 23.38 4.92 0.21
CA MET A 454 23.81 3.65 -0.39
C MET A 454 22.65 2.79 -0.92
N THR A 455 21.40 2.98 -0.47
CA THR A 455 20.25 2.32 -1.12
C THR A 455 19.91 2.95 -2.45
N LEU A 456 20.01 4.28 -2.55
CA LEU A 456 19.82 4.97 -3.82
C LEU A 456 20.86 4.51 -4.85
N TYR A 457 22.09 4.27 -4.40
CA TYR A 457 23.10 3.59 -5.21
C TYR A 457 22.65 2.21 -5.66
N ASP A 458 22.20 1.38 -4.71
CA ASP A 458 21.76 0.01 -4.99
C ASP A 458 20.60 -0.03 -5.98
N ASP A 459 19.63 0.86 -5.86
CA ASP A 459 18.49 0.95 -6.78
C ASP A 459 18.93 1.40 -8.17
N TYR A 460 19.86 2.35 -8.24
CA TYR A 460 20.34 2.88 -9.52
C TYR A 460 21.29 1.94 -10.25
N TYR A 461 22.31 1.40 -9.57
CA TYR A 461 23.26 0.44 -10.12
C TYR A 461 22.53 -0.80 -10.64
N ASN A 462 21.52 -1.27 -9.92
CA ASN A 462 20.72 -2.44 -10.27
C ASN A 462 19.41 -2.12 -11.01
N SER A 463 19.28 -0.91 -11.57
CA SER A 463 18.13 -0.56 -12.41
C SER A 463 18.11 -1.38 -13.72
N SER A 464 17.03 -1.30 -14.49
CA SER A 464 16.91 -1.99 -15.78
C SER A 464 16.77 -0.96 -16.90
N PRO A 465 17.81 -0.76 -17.75
CA PRO A 465 19.09 -1.48 -17.78
C PRO A 465 20.06 -1.07 -16.64
N PRO A 466 20.96 -1.96 -16.18
CA PRO A 466 21.91 -1.66 -15.10
C PRO A 466 22.84 -0.49 -15.45
N ASN A 467 23.06 0.42 -14.51
CA ASN A 467 24.02 1.51 -14.68
C ASN A 467 25.35 1.20 -13.99
N LEU A 468 26.24 0.51 -14.70
CA LEU A 468 27.57 0.12 -14.22
C LEU A 468 28.54 1.28 -13.96
N ASN A 469 28.21 2.51 -14.39
CA ASN A 469 29.02 3.71 -14.15
C ASN A 469 28.63 4.46 -12.86
N SER A 470 27.79 3.87 -12.02
CA SER A 470 27.49 4.44 -10.73
C SER A 470 28.67 4.18 -9.79
N TYR A 471 29.30 5.25 -9.32
CA TYR A 471 30.47 5.21 -8.43
C TYR A 471 30.03 5.23 -6.95
N ASN A 472 30.82 4.57 -6.09
CA ASN A 472 30.58 4.39 -4.64
C ASN A 472 30.92 5.63 -3.75
N ASP A 473 31.01 6.83 -4.30
CA ASP A 473 31.35 8.04 -3.54
C ASP A 473 30.07 8.76 -3.08
N PHE A 474 29.95 9.05 -1.78
CA PHE A 474 28.84 9.82 -1.22
C PHE A 474 28.61 11.14 -1.95
N ALA A 475 29.67 11.86 -2.34
CA ALA A 475 29.52 13.11 -3.09
C ALA A 475 28.81 12.91 -4.44
N VAL A 476 29.04 11.76 -5.08
CA VAL A 476 28.41 11.40 -6.35
C VAL A 476 26.96 10.92 -6.14
N LEU A 477 26.69 10.13 -5.09
CA LEU A 477 25.33 9.69 -4.75
C LEU A 477 24.43 10.86 -4.35
N PHE A 478 24.99 11.79 -3.59
CA PHE A 478 24.36 13.05 -3.24
C PHE A 478 24.05 13.88 -4.50
N ASN A 479 25.00 14.01 -5.43
CA ASN A 479 24.79 14.66 -6.72
C ASN A 479 23.75 13.93 -7.60
N TYR A 480 23.65 12.60 -7.50
CA TYR A 480 22.62 11.82 -8.20
C TYR A 480 21.22 12.05 -7.61
N TYR A 481 21.06 11.99 -6.29
CA TYR A 481 19.80 12.34 -5.62
C TYR A 481 19.38 13.78 -5.95
N VAL A 482 20.35 14.70 -6.02
CA VAL A 482 20.16 16.08 -6.51
C VAL A 482 19.57 16.10 -7.93
N THR A 483 20.15 15.32 -8.84
CA THR A 483 19.73 15.28 -10.24
C THR A 483 18.32 14.70 -10.40
N LEU A 484 17.97 13.70 -9.57
CA LEU A 484 16.62 13.11 -9.54
C LEU A 484 15.56 14.13 -9.10
N LYS A 485 15.83 14.93 -8.07
CA LYS A 485 14.85 15.88 -7.52
C LYS A 485 14.72 17.17 -8.32
N HIS A 486 15.77 17.57 -9.03
CA HIS A 486 15.80 18.86 -9.73
C HIS A 486 16.46 18.76 -11.12
N PRO A 487 15.79 18.14 -12.10
CA PRO A 487 16.39 17.82 -13.41
C PRO A 487 16.69 19.03 -14.33
N THR A 488 16.30 20.26 -13.97
CA THR A 488 16.26 21.42 -14.91
C THR A 488 17.18 22.60 -14.56
N SER A 489 18.05 22.50 -13.55
CA SER A 489 18.90 23.65 -13.16
C SER A 489 20.16 23.81 -14.02
N ILE A 490 20.58 25.07 -14.20
CA ILE A 490 21.61 25.55 -15.14
C ILE A 490 23.01 25.56 -14.52
N ASN A 491 23.10 25.59 -13.18
CA ASN A 491 24.30 25.25 -12.42
C ASN A 491 23.89 24.30 -11.26
N PRO A 492 23.37 23.11 -11.63
CA PRO A 492 22.53 22.28 -10.78
C PRO A 492 23.26 21.76 -9.55
N ALA A 493 24.55 21.46 -9.67
CA ALA A 493 25.32 20.90 -8.56
C ALA A 493 25.28 21.82 -7.33
N ASP A 494 25.68 23.10 -7.43
CA ASP A 494 25.90 23.93 -6.24
C ASP A 494 24.62 24.37 -5.52
N VAL A 495 23.61 24.84 -6.26
CA VAL A 495 22.33 25.27 -5.65
C VAL A 495 21.58 24.09 -5.04
N HIS A 496 21.67 22.91 -5.66
CA HIS A 496 21.00 21.73 -5.14
C HIS A 496 21.77 21.06 -4.00
N HIS A 497 23.11 21.07 -4.03
CA HIS A 497 23.92 20.62 -2.92
C HIS A 497 23.65 21.45 -1.66
N GLN A 498 23.45 22.77 -1.81
CA GLN A 498 23.11 23.65 -0.69
C GLN A 498 21.71 23.39 -0.12
N GLN A 499 20.68 23.27 -0.98
CA GLN A 499 19.32 23.00 -0.50
C GLN A 499 19.22 21.65 0.21
N MET A 500 19.86 20.62 -0.35
CA MET A 500 19.87 19.29 0.24
C MET A 500 20.71 19.21 1.51
N ALA A 501 21.86 19.88 1.55
CA ALA A 501 22.61 20.03 2.78
C ALA A 501 21.78 20.79 3.82
N ALA A 502 20.98 21.78 3.43
CA ALA A 502 20.07 22.48 4.34
C ALA A 502 18.99 21.54 4.90
N ASP A 503 18.32 20.75 4.07
CA ASP A 503 17.27 19.83 4.51
C ASP A 503 17.82 18.72 5.42
N TYR A 504 18.98 18.17 5.06
CA TYR A 504 19.71 17.17 5.85
C TYR A 504 20.21 17.74 7.19
N VAL A 505 20.89 18.90 7.16
CA VAL A 505 21.45 19.55 8.35
C VAL A 505 20.33 19.95 9.30
N ASP A 506 19.25 20.55 8.80
CA ASP A 506 18.15 20.98 9.64
C ASP A 506 17.40 19.78 10.24
N ALA A 507 17.21 18.68 9.50
CA ALA A 507 16.61 17.46 10.03
C ALA A 507 17.46 16.86 11.17
N ILE A 508 18.77 16.68 10.96
CA ILE A 508 19.67 16.16 12.00
C ILE A 508 19.75 17.11 13.19
N ALA A 509 19.92 18.41 12.94
CA ALA A 509 20.05 19.39 14.02
C ALA A 509 18.79 19.45 14.90
N ARG A 510 17.59 19.36 14.32
CA ARG A 510 16.33 19.26 15.11
C ARG A 510 16.30 17.99 15.95
N SER A 511 16.70 16.86 15.36
CA SER A 511 16.83 15.57 16.05
C SER A 511 17.79 15.66 17.23
N LEU A 512 18.95 16.30 17.04
CA LEU A 512 19.96 16.52 18.09
C LEU A 512 19.45 17.45 19.19
N GLN A 513 18.73 18.51 18.83
CA GLN A 513 18.15 19.42 19.81
C GLN A 513 17.07 18.73 20.64
N GLU A 514 16.18 17.96 20.04
CA GLU A 514 15.18 17.17 20.75
C GLU A 514 15.86 16.13 21.65
N PHE A 515 16.82 15.38 21.12
CA PHE A 515 17.62 14.43 21.88
C PHE A 515 18.24 15.05 23.13
N GLN A 516 18.82 16.25 23.02
CA GLN A 516 19.49 16.89 24.14
C GLN A 516 18.49 17.47 25.15
N THR A 517 17.40 18.07 24.66
CA THR A 517 16.45 18.82 25.51
C THR A 517 15.29 17.98 26.04
N ASN A 518 15.06 16.79 25.47
CA ASN A 518 13.84 15.98 25.67
C ASN A 518 12.55 16.74 25.34
N SER A 519 12.63 17.77 24.49
CA SER A 519 11.50 18.61 24.12
C SER A 519 11.27 18.53 22.60
N PRO A 520 10.03 18.28 22.16
CA PRO A 520 9.60 18.37 20.76
C PRO A 520 10.10 19.65 20.06
N ILE A 521 10.81 19.53 18.93
CA ILE A 521 11.31 20.67 18.15
C ILE A 521 10.52 20.83 16.86
N SER A 522 9.35 21.47 16.95
CA SER A 522 8.53 21.77 15.78
C SER A 522 9.20 22.78 14.83
N ASP A 523 8.72 22.85 13.58
CA ASP A 523 9.23 23.81 12.59
C ASP A 523 9.09 25.29 13.04
N ALA A 524 8.14 25.57 13.94
CA ALA A 524 7.95 26.90 14.54
C ALA A 524 9.00 27.25 15.61
N ASN A 525 9.67 26.26 16.20
CA ASN A 525 10.71 26.49 17.20
C ASN A 525 12.05 26.80 16.50
N PRO A 526 12.73 27.89 16.87
CA PRO A 526 14.03 28.21 16.28
C PRO A 526 15.05 27.14 16.66
N LEU A 527 15.63 26.53 15.63
CA LEU A 527 16.71 25.58 15.77
C LEU A 527 17.97 26.30 16.27
N LYS A 528 18.52 25.88 17.41
CA LYS A 528 19.69 26.55 17.98
C LYS A 528 20.95 26.28 17.16
N GLN A 529 21.83 27.27 17.08
CA GLN A 529 23.00 27.26 16.21
C GLN A 529 23.96 26.12 16.55
N GLU A 530 24.08 25.75 17.82
CA GLU A 530 25.02 24.73 18.28
C GLU A 530 24.70 23.34 17.72
N TYR A 531 23.41 23.03 17.52
CA TYR A 531 22.99 21.77 16.91
C TYR A 531 23.14 21.80 15.38
N LYS A 532 22.92 22.97 14.75
CA LYS A 532 23.24 23.17 13.33
C LYS A 532 24.72 22.98 13.06
N ASP A 533 25.57 23.57 13.91
CA ASP A 533 27.01 23.47 13.80
C ASP A 533 27.46 22.00 13.95
N LEU A 534 26.88 21.24 14.88
CA LEU A 534 27.20 19.83 15.04
C LEU A 534 26.74 18.97 13.84
N ALA A 535 25.57 19.26 13.26
CA ALA A 535 25.12 18.61 12.03
C ALA A 535 26.02 18.95 10.82
N TRP A 536 26.43 20.21 10.68
CA TRP A 536 27.41 20.64 9.66
C TRP A 536 28.80 20.03 9.86
N PHE A 537 29.22 19.79 11.11
CA PHE A 537 30.49 19.13 11.38
C PHE A 537 30.54 17.71 10.77
N GLY A 538 29.42 16.99 10.72
CA GLY A 538 29.34 15.71 10.01
C GLY A 538 29.63 15.83 8.51
N LEU A 539 29.47 17.02 7.92
CA LEU A 539 29.80 17.29 6.51
C LEU A 539 31.18 17.92 6.32
N LYS A 540 32.01 18.04 7.35
CA LYS A 540 33.27 18.83 7.30
C LYS A 540 34.26 18.43 6.19
N ASP A 541 34.19 17.17 5.74
CA ASP A 541 35.06 16.62 4.68
C ASP A 541 34.34 16.57 3.31
N ALA A 542 33.08 17.00 3.23
CA ALA A 542 32.31 17.06 2.01
C ALA A 542 32.55 18.40 1.27
N PRO A 543 32.59 18.41 -0.08
CA PRO A 543 32.81 19.64 -0.85
C PRO A 543 31.82 20.78 -0.52
N VAL A 544 30.56 20.45 -0.19
CA VAL A 544 29.54 21.43 0.18
C VAL A 544 29.91 22.23 1.44
N PHE A 545 30.66 21.63 2.37
CA PHE A 545 31.12 22.33 3.57
C PHE A 545 32.18 23.36 3.22
N ASP A 546 33.16 23.02 2.38
CA ASP A 546 34.20 23.97 1.97
C ASP A 546 33.67 25.10 1.08
N VAL A 547 32.62 24.83 0.29
CA VAL A 547 31.91 25.87 -0.48
C VAL A 547 31.09 26.79 0.43
N THR A 548 30.36 26.23 1.39
CA THR A 548 29.50 27.01 2.31
C THR A 548 30.31 27.77 3.36
N TYR A 549 31.38 27.15 3.85
CA TYR A 549 32.26 27.64 4.90
C TYR A 549 33.73 27.57 4.47
N PRO A 550 34.14 28.40 3.50
CA PRO A 550 35.51 28.39 3.01
C PRO A 550 36.51 28.80 4.10
N ILE A 551 37.79 28.46 3.90
CA ILE A 551 38.88 28.87 4.80
C ILE A 551 38.84 30.39 4.98
N GLY A 552 38.87 30.84 6.25
CA GLY A 552 38.74 32.26 6.63
C GLY A 552 37.31 32.69 6.98
N ASN A 553 36.28 31.86 6.71
CA ASN A 553 34.94 32.11 7.22
C ASN A 553 34.91 31.90 8.74
N PRO A 554 34.46 32.88 9.55
CA PRO A 554 34.43 32.74 11.02
C PRO A 554 33.52 31.58 11.49
N ASN A 555 32.47 31.25 10.73
CA ASN A 555 31.59 30.13 11.07
C ASN A 555 32.30 28.77 10.92
N ARG A 556 33.31 28.66 10.03
CA ARG A 556 34.03 27.40 9.81
C ARG A 556 34.73 26.93 11.08
N GLN A 557 35.48 27.84 11.72
CA GLN A 557 36.22 27.49 12.94
C GLN A 557 35.27 27.19 14.10
N ARG A 558 34.16 27.93 14.23
CA ARG A 558 33.11 27.64 15.21
C ARG A 558 32.54 26.23 15.04
N ILE A 559 32.19 25.83 13.82
CA ILE A 559 31.65 24.49 13.51
C ILE A 559 32.67 23.39 13.85
N LEU A 560 33.93 23.58 13.43
CA LEU A 560 35.01 22.63 13.72
C LEU A 560 35.26 22.51 15.23
N ASN A 561 35.30 23.62 15.96
CA ASN A 561 35.46 23.61 17.41
C ASN A 561 34.27 22.96 18.11
N ARG A 562 33.04 23.16 17.62
CA ARG A 562 31.82 22.55 18.16
C ARG A 562 31.87 21.03 18.03
N GLY A 563 32.20 20.51 16.84
CA GLY A 563 32.34 19.07 16.67
C GLY A 563 33.50 18.50 17.49
N ALA A 564 34.66 19.17 17.48
CA ALA A 564 35.82 18.73 18.23
C ALA A 564 35.57 18.69 19.75
N CYS A 565 34.88 19.68 20.32
CA CYS A 565 34.61 19.68 21.77
C CYS A 565 33.64 18.58 22.19
N GLU A 566 32.62 18.28 21.37
CA GLU A 566 31.71 17.15 21.62
C GLU A 566 32.42 15.80 21.42
N GLN A 567 33.33 15.71 20.44
CA GLN A 567 34.13 14.53 20.16
C GLN A 567 35.12 14.19 21.28
N THR A 568 35.75 15.20 21.87
CA THR A 568 36.74 15.00 22.93
C THR A 568 36.16 15.15 24.34
N GLY A 569 34.94 15.66 24.49
CA GLY A 569 34.36 15.96 25.81
C GLY A 569 35.05 17.10 26.56
N HIS A 570 35.86 17.92 25.90
CA HIS A 570 36.66 19.00 26.50
C HIS A 570 36.46 20.32 25.75
N PRO A 571 36.60 21.48 26.41
CA PRO A 571 36.57 22.77 25.71
C PRO A 571 37.63 22.86 24.60
N VAL A 572 37.25 23.40 23.45
CA VAL A 572 38.13 23.63 22.30
C VAL A 572 38.13 25.12 21.94
N GLY A 573 39.31 25.68 21.63
CA GLY A 573 39.46 27.09 21.31
C GLY A 573 39.50 28.01 22.54
N ALA A 574 39.93 27.49 23.70
CA ALA A 574 39.96 28.22 24.96
C ALA A 574 40.65 29.60 24.84
N GLY A 575 39.99 30.65 25.32
CA GLY A 575 40.51 32.02 25.26
C GLY A 575 40.39 32.71 23.90
N THR A 576 39.69 32.09 22.94
CA THR A 576 39.37 32.70 21.64
C THR A 576 37.88 33.05 21.55
N PRO A 577 37.45 33.96 20.64
CA PRO A 577 36.03 34.20 20.39
C PRO A 577 35.24 32.96 19.91
N ASP A 578 35.95 31.94 19.40
CA ASP A 578 35.37 30.70 18.87
C ASP A 578 35.44 29.54 19.89
N GLU A 579 35.67 29.82 21.17
CA GLU A 579 35.66 28.80 22.23
C GLU A 579 34.32 28.06 22.24
N GLN A 580 34.38 26.73 22.22
CA GLN A 580 33.20 25.87 22.33
C GLN A 580 33.39 24.92 23.51
N THR A 581 32.37 24.83 24.37
CA THR A 581 32.30 23.86 25.46
C THR A 581 31.31 22.75 25.10
N PRO A 582 31.58 21.48 25.49
CA PRO A 582 30.65 20.38 25.21
C PRO A 582 29.29 20.64 25.85
N LEU A 583 28.22 20.46 25.09
CA LEU A 583 26.82 20.49 25.54
C LEU A 583 26.35 19.11 25.96
N GLY A 584 26.78 18.07 25.23
CA GLY A 584 26.40 16.70 25.52
C GLY A 584 26.98 16.22 26.84
N GLN A 585 26.27 15.32 27.51
CA GLN A 585 26.81 14.63 28.68
C GLN A 585 27.89 13.62 28.24
N PRO A 586 28.96 13.41 29.02
CA PRO A 586 29.95 12.39 28.71
C PRO A 586 29.34 10.99 28.72
N CYS A 587 29.91 10.08 27.93
CA CYS A 587 29.71 8.65 28.11
C CYS A 587 30.59 8.14 29.25
N ASN A 588 30.02 8.05 30.45
CA ASN A 588 30.70 7.39 31.56
C ASN A 588 30.57 5.87 31.35
N PHE A 589 31.70 5.20 31.10
CA PHE A 589 31.79 3.74 31.01
C PHE A 589 31.88 3.08 32.39
#